data_AF-G3AHD9-F1
#
_entry.id   AF-G3AHD9-F1
#
_cell.length_a   1.000
_cell.length_b   1.000
_cell.length_c   1.000
_cell.angle_alpha   90.00
_cell.angle_beta   90.00
_cell.angle_gamma   90.00
#
_symmetry.space_group_name_H-M   'P 1'
#
loop_
_entity.id
_entity.type
_entity.pdbx_description
1 polymer ?
#
loop_
_entity_poly.entity_id
_entity_poly.type
_entity_poly.pdbx_seq_one_letter_code
_entity_poly.pdbx_strand_id
1 'polypeptide(L)'
;MTDFNIDSEEILNPEEESYKSGYKEGQDQSTNEQYIEGKQYGLQTGFQRFLVVGYIQGLVDQWRKRLSQYEGNITSLESHLRQLEELIDGIPSGNSDAEVAEYETRLTKARNKVRVISTLTKDNSNINSLDDLIKSVGGQLSTSENVDEMW
;
A
#
# COMPACT_ATOMS: atom_id res chain seq x y z
N MET A 1 -62.23 -20.93 -5.69
CA MET A 1 -61.55 -21.03 -4.39
C MET A 1 -60.10 -21.26 -4.71
N THR A 2 -59.26 -20.28 -4.46
CA THR A 2 -57.81 -20.36 -4.69
C THR A 2 -57.23 -21.22 -3.58
N ASP A 3 -56.70 -22.39 -3.92
CA ASP A 3 -55.94 -23.22 -2.99
C ASP A 3 -54.75 -22.40 -2.50
N PHE A 4 -54.79 -22.02 -1.23
CA PHE A 4 -53.63 -21.53 -0.52
C PHE A 4 -52.68 -22.72 -0.37
N ASN A 5 -51.79 -22.89 -1.34
CA ASN A 5 -50.64 -23.78 -1.23
C ASN A 5 -49.65 -23.14 -0.26
N ILE A 6 -49.99 -23.22 1.02
CA ILE A 6 -49.10 -22.87 2.11
C ILE A 6 -48.18 -24.07 2.29
N ASP A 7 -46.90 -23.87 2.00
CA ASP A 7 -45.88 -24.89 2.21
C ASP A 7 -45.83 -25.23 3.70
N SER A 8 -46.43 -26.37 4.06
CA SER A 8 -46.62 -26.78 5.46
C SER A 8 -45.30 -27.05 6.17
N GLU A 9 -44.20 -27.24 5.44
CA GLU A 9 -42.86 -27.48 5.99
C GLU A 9 -42.24 -26.20 6.56
N GLU A 10 -42.45 -25.04 5.91
CA GLU A 10 -41.96 -23.73 6.34
C GLU A 10 -42.66 -23.26 7.63
N ILE A 11 -43.95 -23.59 7.80
CA ILE A 11 -44.72 -23.28 9.02
C ILE A 11 -44.39 -24.21 10.18
N LEU A 12 -44.03 -25.48 9.91
CA LEU A 12 -43.77 -26.46 10.96
C LEU A 12 -42.39 -26.30 11.63
N ASN A 13 -41.40 -25.70 10.95
CA ASN A 13 -40.01 -25.61 11.45
C ASN A 13 -39.45 -24.18 11.41
N PRO A 14 -40.09 -23.18 12.06
CA PRO A 14 -39.67 -21.78 12.00
C PRO A 14 -38.26 -21.53 12.55
N GLU A 15 -37.79 -22.39 13.47
CA GLU A 15 -36.43 -22.30 14.03
C GLU A 15 -35.36 -22.69 13.00
N GLU A 16 -35.61 -23.75 12.21
CA GLU A 16 -34.66 -24.21 11.20
C GLU A 16 -34.59 -23.24 10.02
N GLU A 17 -35.72 -22.67 9.61
CA GLU A 17 -35.78 -21.59 8.61
C GLU A 17 -35.07 -20.32 9.12
N SER A 18 -35.31 -19.92 10.37
CA SER A 18 -34.60 -18.78 10.98
C SER A 18 -33.09 -19.02 11.07
N TYR A 19 -32.66 -20.25 11.39
CA TYR A 19 -31.25 -20.63 11.43
C TYR A 19 -30.61 -20.57 10.03
N LYS A 20 -31.25 -21.17 9.01
CA LYS A 20 -30.76 -21.14 7.62
C LYS A 20 -30.69 -19.72 7.09
N SER A 21 -31.72 -18.91 7.37
CA SER A 21 -31.75 -17.50 7.00
C SER A 21 -30.62 -16.73 7.66
N GLY A 22 -30.45 -16.84 8.98
CA GLY A 22 -29.38 -16.14 9.72
C GLY A 22 -27.98 -16.59 9.31
N TYR A 23 -27.77 -17.89 9.05
CA TYR A 23 -26.48 -18.42 8.59
C TYR A 23 -26.13 -17.93 7.17
N LYS A 24 -27.13 -17.84 6.29
CA LYS A 24 -26.95 -17.29 4.95
C LYS A 24 -26.70 -15.79 4.99
N GLU A 25 -27.51 -15.05 5.75
CA GLU A 25 -27.36 -13.62 5.95
C GLU A 25 -25.98 -13.27 6.53
N GLY A 26 -25.53 -14.01 7.54
CA GLY A 26 -24.20 -13.83 8.12
C GLY A 26 -23.07 -14.09 7.12
N GLN A 27 -23.18 -15.12 6.28
CA GLN A 27 -22.19 -15.38 5.22
C GLN A 27 -22.20 -14.29 4.14
N ASP A 28 -23.37 -13.86 3.69
CA ASP A 28 -23.53 -12.85 2.65
C ASP A 28 -23.00 -11.49 3.16
N GLN A 29 -23.34 -11.13 4.40
CA GLN A 29 -22.83 -9.92 5.06
C GLN A 29 -21.32 -9.98 5.25
N SER A 30 -20.79 -11.07 5.82
CA SER A 30 -19.36 -11.22 6.07
C SER A 30 -18.56 -11.17 4.77
N THR A 31 -19.03 -11.82 3.70
CA THR A 31 -18.37 -11.79 2.39
C THR A 31 -18.31 -10.37 1.83
N ASN A 32 -19.39 -9.62 1.94
CA ASN A 32 -19.45 -8.24 1.47
C ASN A 32 -18.56 -7.31 2.30
N GLU A 33 -18.58 -7.45 3.63
CA GLU A 33 -17.73 -6.68 4.54
C GLU A 33 -16.24 -6.95 4.29
N GLN A 34 -15.83 -8.21 4.20
CA GLN A 34 -14.46 -8.60 3.87
C GLN A 34 -14.01 -8.05 2.51
N TYR A 35 -14.90 -8.06 1.52
CA TYR A 35 -14.59 -7.50 0.21
C TYR A 35 -14.37 -5.98 0.24
N ILE A 36 -15.19 -5.26 0.99
CA ILE A 36 -15.05 -3.81 1.17
C ILE A 36 -13.77 -3.49 1.95
N GLU A 37 -13.54 -4.20 3.06
CA GLU A 37 -12.35 -4.05 3.89
C GLU A 37 -11.08 -4.30 3.09
N GLY A 38 -11.02 -5.38 2.32
CA GLY A 38 -9.86 -5.70 1.48
C GLY A 38 -9.55 -4.60 0.45
N LYS A 39 -10.58 -3.97 -0.13
CA LYS A 39 -10.39 -2.81 -1.01
C LYS A 39 -9.88 -1.58 -0.28
N GLN A 40 -10.44 -1.28 0.89
CA GLN A 40 -10.02 -0.14 1.71
C GLN A 40 -8.56 -0.31 2.15
N TYR A 41 -8.21 -1.51 2.60
CA TYR A 41 -6.85 -1.89 2.96
C TYR A 41 -5.89 -1.71 1.78
N GLY A 42 -6.22 -2.26 0.61
CA GLY A 42 -5.40 -2.11 -0.60
C GLY A 42 -5.15 -0.65 -0.98
N LEU A 43 -6.18 0.20 -0.91
CA LEU A 43 -6.06 1.65 -1.17
C LEU A 43 -5.16 2.33 -0.13
N GLN A 44 -5.36 2.02 1.16
CA GLN A 44 -4.58 2.58 2.24
C GLN A 44 -3.10 2.20 2.12
N THR A 45 -2.81 0.91 1.92
CA THR A 45 -1.44 0.41 1.73
C THR A 45 -0.80 1.03 0.49
N GLY A 46 -1.52 1.14 -0.62
CA GLY A 46 -1.04 1.81 -1.83
C GLY A 46 -0.66 3.27 -1.54
N PHE A 47 -1.56 4.03 -0.93
CA PHE A 47 -1.29 5.44 -0.61
C PHE A 47 -0.06 5.61 0.29
N GLN A 48 0.04 4.82 1.36
CA GLN A 48 1.17 4.86 2.28
C GLN A 48 2.49 4.52 1.57
N ARG A 49 2.51 3.48 0.74
CA ARG A 49 3.69 3.09 -0.05
C ARG A 49 4.13 4.25 -0.97
N PHE A 50 3.21 4.86 -1.70
CA PHE A 50 3.52 5.94 -2.65
C PHE A 50 3.94 7.26 -1.99
N LEU A 51 3.66 7.49 -0.70
CA LEU A 51 4.25 8.63 0.03
C LEU A 51 5.78 8.58 0.04
N VAL A 52 6.37 7.39 0.16
CA VAL A 52 7.83 7.21 0.11
C VAL A 52 8.37 7.60 -1.26
N VAL A 53 7.67 7.22 -2.33
CA VAL A 53 8.03 7.56 -3.71
C VAL A 53 7.97 9.08 -3.91
N GLY A 54 6.89 9.73 -3.48
CA GLY A 54 6.73 11.18 -3.56
C GLY A 54 7.80 11.94 -2.76
N TYR A 55 8.20 11.42 -1.59
CA TYR A 55 9.28 12.00 -0.82
C TYR A 55 10.61 11.95 -1.59
N ILE A 56 10.94 10.80 -2.20
CA ILE A 56 12.16 10.67 -3.02
C ILE A 56 12.11 11.61 -4.23
N GLN A 57 10.96 11.76 -4.90
CA GLN A 57 10.79 12.74 -5.99
C GLN A 57 11.08 14.17 -5.50
N GLY A 58 10.57 14.53 -4.32
CA GLY A 58 10.87 15.83 -3.71
C GLY A 58 12.36 16.04 -3.43
N LEU A 59 13.10 15.00 -3.04
CA LEU A 59 14.55 15.08 -2.88
C LEU A 59 15.27 15.33 -4.21
N VAL A 60 14.87 14.62 -5.27
CA VAL A 60 15.41 14.80 -6.61
C VAL A 60 15.22 16.25 -7.06
N ASP A 61 14.02 16.81 -6.91
CA ASP A 61 13.72 18.19 -7.26
C ASP A 61 14.60 19.19 -6.50
N GLN A 62 14.81 18.97 -5.20
CA GLN A 62 15.67 19.82 -4.38
C GLN A 62 17.14 19.75 -4.83
N TRP A 63 17.66 18.55 -5.08
CA TRP A 63 19.03 18.35 -5.56
C TRP A 63 19.25 18.97 -6.94
N ARG A 64 18.28 18.82 -7.86
CA ARG A 64 18.32 19.45 -9.18
C ARG A 64 18.37 20.97 -9.09
N LYS A 65 17.54 21.58 -8.24
CA LYS A 65 17.52 23.05 -8.05
C LYS A 65 18.81 23.60 -7.45
N ARG A 66 19.52 22.80 -6.64
CA ARG A 66 20.77 23.19 -5.96
C ARG A 66 22.01 22.66 -6.64
N LEU A 67 21.90 22.13 -7.86
CA LEU A 67 23.00 21.44 -8.55
C LEU A 67 24.29 22.29 -8.63
N SER A 68 24.15 23.59 -8.90
CA SER A 68 25.27 24.54 -8.98
C SER A 68 25.93 24.85 -7.63
N GLN A 69 25.30 24.47 -6.51
CA GLN A 69 25.78 24.72 -5.15
C GLN A 69 26.59 23.54 -4.60
N TYR A 70 26.53 22.37 -5.24
CA TYR A 70 27.27 21.19 -4.80
C TYR A 70 28.71 21.23 -5.33
N GLU A 71 29.65 21.00 -4.41
CA GLU A 71 31.07 20.86 -4.74
C GLU A 71 31.36 19.44 -5.23
N GLY A 72 32.25 19.28 -6.22
CA GLY A 72 32.72 17.98 -6.70
C GLY A 72 32.33 17.67 -8.15
N ASN A 73 32.25 16.38 -8.48
CA ASN A 73 31.96 15.94 -9.84
C ASN A 73 30.45 16.03 -10.13
N ILE A 74 30.01 17.20 -10.62
CA ILE A 74 28.61 17.49 -10.97
C ILE A 74 28.07 16.49 -12.01
N THR A 75 28.87 16.10 -12.99
CA THR A 75 28.46 15.14 -14.03
C THR A 75 28.13 13.76 -13.45
N SER A 76 28.90 13.31 -12.45
CA SER A 76 28.59 12.08 -11.72
C SER A 76 27.29 12.21 -10.91
N LEU A 77 27.05 13.36 -10.28
CA LEU A 77 25.83 13.62 -9.53
C LEU A 77 24.59 13.65 -10.46
N GLU A 78 24.68 14.31 -11.61
CA GLU A 78 23.61 14.33 -12.62
C GLU A 78 23.29 12.93 -13.14
N SER A 79 24.31 12.10 -13.38
CA SER A 79 24.12 10.71 -13.80
C SER A 79 23.37 9.90 -12.73
N HIS A 80 23.71 10.08 -11.45
CA HIS A 80 22.99 9.42 -10.35
C HIS A 80 21.57 9.92 -10.18
N LEU A 81 21.32 11.23 -10.33
CA LEU A 81 19.97 11.81 -10.29
C LEU A 81 19.10 11.25 -11.41
N ARG A 82 19.63 11.17 -12.63
CA ARG A 82 18.92 10.58 -13.77
C ARG A 82 18.57 9.11 -13.53
N GLN A 83 19.51 8.32 -13.01
CA GLN A 83 19.23 6.92 -12.68
C GLN A 83 18.16 6.77 -11.59
N LEU A 84 18.12 7.71 -10.64
CA LEU A 84 17.09 7.72 -9.60
C LEU A 84 15.71 8.05 -10.18
N GLU A 85 15.63 9.05 -11.06
CA GLU A 85 14.40 9.40 -11.81
C GLU A 85 13.89 8.18 -12.60
N GLU A 86 14.76 7.51 -13.37
CA GLU A 86 14.39 6.31 -14.15
C GLU A 86 13.88 5.15 -13.26
N LEU A 87 14.43 5.00 -12.04
CA LEU A 87 13.95 3.99 -11.09
C LEU A 87 12.55 4.31 -10.58
N ILE A 88 12.27 5.59 -10.30
CA ILE A 88 10.99 6.09 -9.78
C ILE A 88 9.91 6.05 -10.86
N ASP A 89 10.20 6.54 -12.06
CA ASP A 89 9.23 6.62 -13.16
C ASP A 89 8.76 5.23 -13.62
N GLY A 90 9.61 4.21 -13.44
CA GLY A 90 9.25 2.84 -13.74
C GLY A 90 8.54 2.09 -12.61
N ILE A 91 8.16 2.74 -11.51
CA ILE A 91 7.38 2.10 -10.45
C ILE A 91 5.95 1.83 -10.95
N PRO A 92 5.48 0.56 -10.95
CA PRO A 92 4.13 0.23 -11.37
C PRO A 92 3.10 0.79 -10.38
N SER A 93 1.93 1.17 -10.88
CA SER A 93 0.81 1.70 -10.08
C SER A 93 -0.30 0.68 -9.80
N GLY A 94 -0.18 -0.54 -10.34
CA GLY A 94 -1.09 -1.64 -10.05
C GLY A 94 -0.77 -2.37 -8.75
N ASN A 95 -1.62 -3.33 -8.42
CA ASN A 95 -1.61 -4.09 -7.18
C ASN A 95 -1.51 -5.61 -7.39
N SER A 96 -1.10 -6.08 -8.57
CA SER A 96 -0.80 -7.50 -8.77
C SER A 96 0.46 -7.91 -8.02
N ASP A 97 0.57 -9.19 -7.63
CA ASP A 97 1.74 -9.70 -6.88
C ASP A 97 3.07 -9.41 -7.59
N ALA A 98 3.08 -9.49 -8.92
CA ALA A 98 4.25 -9.17 -9.73
C ALA A 98 4.62 -7.67 -9.67
N GLU A 99 3.63 -6.78 -9.75
CA GLU A 99 3.83 -5.33 -9.65
C GLU A 99 4.28 -4.93 -8.25
N VAL A 100 3.73 -5.55 -7.20
CA VAL A 100 4.14 -5.32 -5.80
C VAL A 100 5.61 -5.73 -5.60
N ALA A 101 6.01 -6.90 -6.11
CA ALA A 101 7.40 -7.35 -6.04
C ALA A 101 8.36 -6.43 -6.81
N GLU A 102 7.93 -5.94 -7.98
CA GLU A 102 8.69 -4.97 -8.77
C GLU A 102 8.81 -3.62 -8.04
N TYR A 103 7.72 -3.13 -7.45
CA TYR A 103 7.71 -1.92 -6.61
C TYR A 103 8.77 -2.01 -5.50
N GLU A 104 8.78 -3.10 -4.72
CA GLU A 104 9.70 -3.26 -3.59
C GLU A 104 11.17 -3.32 -4.04
N THR A 105 11.41 -4.02 -5.15
CA THR A 105 12.74 -4.12 -5.76
C THR A 105 13.23 -2.75 -6.23
N ARG A 106 12.39 -1.97 -6.91
CA ARG A 106 12.72 -0.63 -7.40
C ARG A 106 12.92 0.35 -6.25
N LEU A 107 12.03 0.34 -5.27
CA LEU A 107 12.13 1.20 -4.09
C LEU A 107 13.44 0.96 -3.32
N THR A 108 13.83 -0.30 -3.15
CA THR A 108 15.10 -0.65 -2.50
C THR A 108 16.30 -0.09 -3.27
N LYS A 109 16.30 -0.20 -4.61
CA LYS A 109 17.34 0.38 -5.47
C LYS A 109 17.35 1.91 -5.39
N ALA A 110 16.18 2.54 -5.42
CA ALA A 110 16.02 3.99 -5.30
C ALA A 110 16.56 4.51 -3.96
N ARG A 111 16.22 3.86 -2.84
CA ARG A 111 16.74 4.17 -1.51
C ARG A 111 18.26 4.09 -1.45
N ASN A 112 18.86 3.06 -2.05
CA ASN A 112 20.31 2.94 -2.11
C ASN A 112 20.94 4.07 -2.94
N LYS A 113 20.29 4.51 -4.01
CA LYS A 113 20.75 5.64 -4.82
C LYS A 113 20.65 6.97 -4.06
N VAL A 114 19.57 7.18 -3.30
CA VAL A 114 19.42 8.33 -2.39
C VAL A 114 20.61 8.43 -1.43
N ARG A 115 21.07 7.30 -0.87
CA ARG A 115 22.25 7.28 0.02
C ARG A 115 23.54 7.70 -0.69
N VAL A 116 23.75 7.21 -1.91
CA VAL A 116 24.90 7.61 -2.74
C VAL A 116 24.85 9.11 -3.01
N ILE A 117 23.71 9.64 -3.44
CA ILE A 117 23.54 11.06 -3.73
C ILE A 117 23.76 11.92 -2.48
N SER A 118 23.15 11.54 -1.36
CA SER A 118 23.34 12.22 -0.06
C SER A 118 24.80 12.25 0.38
N THR A 119 25.57 11.20 0.09
CA THR A 119 27.01 11.18 0.39
C THR A 119 27.77 12.18 -0.49
N LEU A 120 27.40 12.29 -1.77
CA LEU A 120 27.99 13.26 -2.71
C LEU A 120 27.61 14.70 -2.34
N THR A 121 26.37 14.94 -1.92
CA THR A 121 25.86 16.27 -1.55
C THR A 121 26.16 16.65 -0.10
N LYS A 122 26.69 15.72 0.71
CA LYS A 122 26.91 15.85 2.16
C LYS A 122 25.64 16.21 2.93
N ASP A 123 24.47 15.77 2.45
CA ASP A 123 23.17 16.13 3.03
C ASP A 123 22.45 14.92 3.65
N ASN A 124 22.95 14.48 4.81
CA ASN A 124 22.46 13.28 5.50
C ASN A 124 21.11 13.48 6.20
N SER A 125 20.66 14.73 6.38
CA SER A 125 19.38 15.02 7.04
C SER A 125 18.21 14.39 6.31
N ASN A 126 18.25 14.43 4.98
CA ASN A 126 17.24 13.89 4.08
C ASN A 126 17.10 12.36 4.16
N ILE A 127 18.19 11.63 4.45
CA ILE A 127 18.16 10.17 4.61
C ILE A 127 17.40 9.78 5.88
N ASN A 128 17.70 10.45 7.00
CA ASN A 128 17.08 10.10 8.28
C ASN A 128 15.55 10.26 8.20
N SER A 129 15.09 11.37 7.63
CA SER A 129 13.66 11.60 7.41
C SER A 129 13.03 10.59 6.43
N LEU A 130 13.76 10.13 5.39
CA LEU A 130 13.28 9.05 4.53
C LEU A 130 13.15 7.73 5.28
N ASP A 131 14.15 7.37 6.08
CA ASP A 131 14.14 6.13 6.86
C ASP A 131 13.05 6.16 7.93
N ASP A 132 12.78 7.32 8.54
CA ASP A 132 11.66 7.50 9.47
C ASP A 132 10.29 7.42 8.77
N LEU A 133 10.16 8.00 7.57
CA LEU A 133 8.95 7.85 6.76
C LEU A 133 8.70 6.38 6.41
N ILE A 134 9.73 5.65 5.96
CA ILE A 134 9.65 4.21 5.66
C ILE A 134 9.24 3.41 6.90
N LYS A 135 9.75 3.75 8.10
CA LYS A 135 9.32 3.11 9.34
C LYS A 135 7.87 3.44 9.70
N SER A 136 7.43 4.70 9.53
CA SER A 136 6.03 5.06 9.83
C SER A 136 5.04 4.40 8.87
N VAL A 137 5.44 4.23 7.61
CA VAL A 137 4.63 3.61 6.56
C VAL A 137 4.68 2.08 6.66
N GLY A 138 5.84 1.50 6.93
CA GLY A 138 6.05 0.05 7.00
C GLY A 138 5.79 -0.56 8.37
N GLY A 139 5.71 0.24 9.44
CA GLY A 139 5.68 -0.21 10.83
C GLY A 139 4.35 -0.06 11.57
N GLN A 140 3.33 0.59 11.00
CA GLN A 140 2.02 0.72 11.64
C GLN A 140 0.90 0.74 10.60
N LEU A 141 0.62 -0.43 10.03
CA LEU A 141 -0.76 -0.80 9.81
C LEU A 141 -0.97 -2.20 10.40
N SER A 142 -0.97 -2.25 11.72
CA SER A 142 -1.72 -3.27 12.44
C SER A 142 -3.18 -3.07 12.05
N THR A 143 -3.62 -3.63 10.92
CA THR A 143 -4.96 -4.21 10.91
C THR A 143 -4.94 -5.17 12.07
N SER A 144 -5.79 -4.91 13.06
CA SER A 144 -5.92 -5.73 14.26
C SER A 144 -5.64 -7.20 13.97
N GLU A 145 -4.47 -7.69 14.39
CA GLU A 145 -4.11 -9.11 14.37
C GLU A 145 -4.91 -9.89 15.43
N ASN A 146 -6.08 -9.40 15.85
CA ASN A 146 -7.00 -10.18 16.64
C ASN A 146 -7.86 -11.02 15.68
N VAL A 147 -7.22 -12.07 15.16
CA VAL A 147 -7.93 -13.20 14.53
C VAL A 147 -8.94 -13.83 15.52
N ASP A 148 -8.72 -13.64 16.83
CA ASP A 148 -9.58 -14.08 17.92
C ASP A 148 -10.90 -13.29 18.08
N GLU A 149 -11.13 -12.22 17.30
CA GLU A 149 -12.42 -11.50 17.28
C GLU A 149 -13.28 -11.81 16.04
N MET A 150 -12.85 -12.74 15.17
CA MET A 150 -13.57 -13.10 13.93
C MET A 150 -14.36 -14.43 14.02
N TRP A 151 -14.52 -15.01 15.20
CA TRP A 151 -15.35 -16.21 15.44
C TRP A 151 -16.30 -16.03 16.62
#